data_AF-A0A3E2N3W1-F1
#
_entry.id   AF-A0A3E2N3W1-F1
#
_cell.length_a   1.000
_cell.length_b   1.000
_cell.length_c   1.000
_cell.angle_alpha   90.00
_cell.angle_beta   90.00
_cell.angle_gamma   90.00
#
_symmetry.space_group_name_H-M   'P 1'
#
loop_
_entity.id
_entity.type
_entity.pdbx_description
1 polymer ?
#
loop_
_entity_poly.entity_id
_entity_poly.type
_entity_poly.pdbx_seq_one_letter_code
_entity_poly.pdbx_strand_id
1 'polypeptide(L)'
;MYPNYSKAFLDLKDVFVKKVIQADSFLKFFIETRTSEQTCPCCGCKTKRVHDYRIQEIDDTPFQGKTVILILRKRRYLCTS
;
A
#
# COMPACT_ATOMS: atom_id res chain seq x y z
N MET A 1 -19.17 -14.33 -13.38
CA MET A 1 -18.77 -13.92 -12.01
C MET A 1 -17.25 -14.08 -11.94
N TYR A 2 -16.49 -13.00 -12.20
CA TYR A 2 -15.03 -13.10 -12.38
C TYR A 2 -14.30 -13.11 -11.02
N PRO A 3 -13.47 -14.13 -10.74
CA PRO A 3 -12.79 -14.27 -9.47
C PRO A 3 -11.59 -13.32 -9.40
N ASN A 4 -11.50 -12.53 -8.33
CA ASN A 4 -10.28 -12.22 -7.58
C ASN A 4 -8.98 -11.90 -8.36
N TYR A 5 -9.02 -11.06 -9.39
CA TYR A 5 -7.80 -10.64 -10.12
C TYR A 5 -6.87 -9.67 -9.37
N SER A 6 -7.20 -9.23 -8.15
CA SER A 6 -6.50 -8.12 -7.48
C SER A 6 -5.22 -8.48 -6.71
N LYS A 7 -4.83 -9.77 -6.63
CA LYS A 7 -3.57 -10.19 -5.97
C LYS A 7 -2.46 -10.61 -6.93
N ALA A 8 -2.80 -11.21 -8.06
CA ALA A 8 -1.81 -11.75 -8.99
C ALA A 8 -1.10 -10.67 -9.81
N PHE A 9 -1.72 -9.49 -9.99
CA PHE A 9 -1.18 -8.45 -10.86
C PHE A 9 0.05 -7.72 -10.30
N LEU A 10 0.23 -7.73 -8.97
CA LEU A 10 1.19 -6.84 -8.31
C LEU A 10 2.40 -7.57 -7.70
N ASP A 11 2.37 -8.90 -7.59
CA ASP A 11 3.36 -9.72 -6.86
C ASP A 11 3.79 -9.15 -5.48
N LEU A 12 2.92 -8.33 -4.88
CA LEU A 12 3.17 -7.64 -3.63
C LEU A 12 2.80 -8.58 -2.48
N LYS A 13 3.81 -9.11 -1.78
CA LYS A 13 3.61 -9.87 -0.54
C LYS A 13 3.04 -8.97 0.56
N ASP A 14 2.04 -9.48 1.27
CA ASP A 14 1.41 -8.84 2.45
C ASP A 14 0.74 -7.48 2.23
N VAL A 15 0.39 -7.16 0.98
CA VAL A 15 -0.38 -5.97 0.61
C VAL A 15 -1.85 -6.34 0.36
N PHE A 16 -2.76 -5.47 0.78
CA PHE A 16 -4.18 -5.58 0.47
C PHE A 16 -4.69 -4.32 -0.23
N VAL A 17 -5.49 -4.54 -1.26
CA VAL A 17 -6.17 -3.47 -2.00
C VAL A 17 -7.42 -3.09 -1.21
N LYS A 18 -7.49 -1.83 -0.75
CA LYS A 18 -8.66 -1.27 -0.06
C LYS A 18 -9.72 -0.77 -1.04
N LYS A 19 -9.27 -0.15 -2.13
CA LYS A 19 -10.15 0.48 -3.11
C LYS A 19 -9.47 0.47 -4.47
N VAL A 20 -10.27 0.30 -5.52
CA VAL A 20 -9.84 0.49 -6.90
C VAL A 20 -10.71 1.59 -7.49
N ILE A 21 -10.07 2.57 -8.14
CA ILE A 21 -10.75 3.58 -8.93
C ILE A 21 -10.33 3.37 -10.38
N GLN A 22 -11.31 3.08 -11.23
CA GLN A 22 -11.11 2.91 -12.65
C GLN A 22 -11.76 4.08 -13.37
N ALA A 23 -10.97 4.76 -14.19
CA ALA A 23 -11.41 5.75 -15.15
C ALA A 23 -11.01 5.29 -16.56
N ASP A 24 -11.39 6.07 -17.57
CA ASP A 24 -11.04 5.76 -18.96
C ASP A 24 -9.54 5.93 -19.21
N SER A 25 -8.90 6.91 -18.57
CA SER A 25 -7.48 7.22 -18.73
C SER A 25 -6.56 6.58 -17.68
N PHE A 26 -7.07 6.25 -16.49
CA PHE A 26 -6.24 5.74 -15.40
C PHE A 26 -6.90 4.65 -14.55
N LEU A 27 -6.05 3.89 -13.87
CA LEU A 27 -6.41 2.88 -12.89
C LEU A 27 -5.65 3.17 -11.59
N LYS A 28 -6.38 3.53 -10.53
CA LYS A 28 -5.82 3.86 -9.22
C LYS A 28 -6.11 2.76 -8.21
N PHE A 29 -5.06 2.15 -7.65
CA PHE A 29 -5.17 1.14 -6.61
C PHE A 29 -4.78 1.73 -5.27
N PHE A 30 -5.71 1.77 -4.32
CA PHE A 30 -5.41 2.14 -2.94
C PHE A 30 -4.98 0.88 -2.19
N ILE A 31 -3.73 0.85 -1.78
CA ILE A 31 -3.10 -0.30 -1.14
C ILE A 31 -2.61 0.03 0.26
N GLU A 32 -2.69 -0.97 1.13
CA GLU A 32 -2.27 -0.90 2.52
C GLU A 32 -1.58 -2.22 2.90
N THR A 33 -0.62 -2.16 3.82
CA THR A 33 0.04 -3.35 4.39
C THR A 33 -0.65 -3.78 5.68
N ARG A 34 -0.47 -5.03 6.11
CA ARG A 34 -0.97 -5.48 7.44
C ARG A 34 -0.25 -4.76 8.56
N THR A 35 -0.96 -4.53 9.66
CA THR A 35 -0.34 -4.01 10.88
C THR A 35 0.56 -5.09 11.45
N SER A 36 1.83 -4.77 11.62
CA SER A 36 2.83 -5.63 12.25
C SER A 36 3.66 -4.82 13.22
N GLU A 37 4.22 -5.49 14.21
CA GLU A 37 5.17 -4.87 15.13
C GLU A 37 6.40 -4.42 14.36
N GLN A 38 6.81 -3.17 14.55
CA GLN A 38 7.99 -2.62 13.90
C GLN A 38 9.08 -2.36 14.94
N THR A 39 10.31 -2.60 14.51
CA THR A 39 11.49 -2.28 15.31
C THR A 39 11.94 -0.87 14.94
N CYS A 40 12.09 -0.01 15.93
CA CYS A 40 12.58 1.34 15.71
C CYS A 40 14.06 1.28 15.28
N PRO A 41 14.45 1.90 14.15
CA PRO A 41 15.84 1.90 13.72
C PRO A 41 16.75 2.74 14.63
N CYS A 42 16.21 3.67 15.44
CA CYS A 42 17.00 4.53 16.31
C CYS A 42 17.34 3.89 17.66
N CYS A 43 16.36 3.23 18.31
CA CYS A 43 16.52 2.68 19.66
C CYS A 43 16.40 1.15 19.75
N GLY A 44 16.01 0.47 18.66
CA GLY A 44 15.78 -0.98 18.66
C GLY A 44 14.51 -1.44 19.39
N CYS A 45 13.76 -0.54 20.03
CA CYS A 45 12.51 -0.90 20.70
C CYS A 45 11.43 -1.26 19.68
N LYS A 46 10.60 -2.23 20.06
CA LYS A 46 9.46 -2.68 19.27
C LYS A 46 8.23 -1.86 19.60
N THR A 47 7.49 -1.45 18.58
CA THR A 47 6.29 -0.64 18.73
C THR A 47 5.22 -1.08 17.74
N LYS A 48 3.97 -1.07 18.20
CA LYS A 48 2.76 -1.15 17.35
C LYS A 48 2.03 0.18 17.29
N ARG A 49 2.51 1.20 18.01
CA ARG A 49 1.86 2.51 18.09
C ARG A 49 2.13 3.26 16.80
N VAL A 50 1.07 3.60 16.10
CA VAL A 50 1.14 4.42 14.88
C VAL A 50 1.17 5.89 15.31
N HIS A 51 2.19 6.62 14.86
CA HIS A 51 2.28 8.07 15.02
C HIS A 51 1.40 8.77 13.99
N ASP A 52 1.52 8.36 12.73
CA ASP A 52 0.82 8.99 11.61
C ASP A 52 0.78 8.06 10.38
N TYR A 53 -0.02 8.43 9.38
CA TYR A 53 -0.09 7.79 8.08
C TYR A 53 0.46 8.72 7.00
N ARG A 54 1.22 8.17 6.07
CA ARG A 54 1.69 8.89 4.88
C ARG A 54 1.20 8.20 3.63
N ILE A 55 0.73 8.97 2.66
CA ILE A 55 0.39 8.48 1.34
C ILE A 55 1.62 8.59 0.44
N GLN A 56 1.88 7.54 -0.32
CA GLN A 56 2.88 7.51 -1.39
C GLN A 56 2.18 7.08 -2.67
N GLU A 57 2.23 7.94 -3.68
CA GLU A 57 1.82 7.58 -5.03
C GLU A 57 3.02 6.95 -5.76
N ILE A 58 2.77 5.87 -6.48
CA ILE A 58 3.77 5.11 -7.22
C ILE A 58 3.17 4.88 -8.60
N ASP A 59 3.80 5.43 -9.62
CA ASP A 59 3.43 5.14 -11.01
C ASP A 59 3.90 3.74 -11.35
N ASP A 60 3.01 2.96 -11.97
CA ASP A 60 3.27 1.59 -12.39
C ASP A 60 3.12 1.47 -13.91
N THR A 61 3.51 0.32 -14.44
CA THR A 61 3.46 0.01 -15.86
C THR A 61 2.02 0.18 -16.38
N PRO A 62 1.81 0.99 -17.44
CA PRO A 62 0.49 1.17 -18.02
C PRO A 62 -0.14 -0.17 -18.42
N PHE A 63 -1.42 -0.33 -18.14
CA PHE A 63 -2.16 -1.55 -18.41
C PHE A 63 -3.35 -1.24 -19.32
N GLN A 64 -3.45 -1.96 -20.44
CA GLN A 64 -4.51 -1.78 -21.45
C GLN A 64 -4.67 -0.31 -21.92
N GLY A 65 -3.54 0.39 -22.08
CA GLY A 65 -3.53 1.80 -22.50
C GLY A 65 -3.94 2.80 -21.41
N LYS A 66 -4.15 2.36 -20.17
CA LYS A 66 -4.45 3.21 -19.02
C LYS A 66 -3.21 3.37 -18.14
N THR A 67 -3.01 4.56 -17.60
CA THR A 67 -1.96 4.79 -16.59
C THR A 67 -2.34 4.09 -15.30
N VAL A 68 -1.45 3.26 -14.77
CA VAL A 68 -1.65 2.57 -13.49
C VAL A 68 -0.93 3.34 -12.39
N ILE A 69 -1.64 3.64 -11.31
CA ILE A 69 -1.11 4.38 -10.16
C ILE A 69 -1.44 3.61 -8.89
N LEU A 70 -0.42 3.30 -8.11
CA LEU A 70 -0.57 2.68 -6.79
C LEU A 70 -0.47 3.75 -5.71
N ILE A 71 -1.52 3.86 -4.91
CA ILE A 71 -1.60 4.77 -3.78
C ILE A 71 -1.37 3.95 -2.51
N LEU A 72 -0.12 3.92 -2.06
CA LEU A 72 0.31 3.20 -0.87
C LEU A 72 0.15 4.06 0.37
N ARG A 73 -0.67 3.60 1.32
CA ARG A 73 -0.77 4.21 2.65
C ARG A 73 0.23 3.56 3.60
N LYS A 74 1.34 4.25 3.82
CA LYS A 74 2.40 3.89 4.77
C LYS A 74 2.03 4.30 6.20
N ARG A 75 2.45 3.50 7.17
CA ARG A 75 2.36 3.83 8.60
C ARG A 75 3.71 4.32 9.10
N ARG A 76 3.72 5.43 9.83
CA ARG A 76 4.86 5.89 10.62
C ARG A 76 4.66 5.44 12.05
N TYR A 77 5.56 4.65 12.58
CA TYR A 77 5.46 4.13 13.94
C TYR A 77 6.10 5.10 14.93
N LEU A 78 5.48 5.26 16.09
CA LEU A 78 5.98 6.09 17.18
C LEU A 78 7.06 5.34 17.95
N CYS A 79 8.24 5.95 18.04
CA CYS A 79 9.26 5.54 19.00
C CYS A 79 8.76 5.86 20.42
N THR A 80 8.73 4.86 21.30
CA THR A 80 8.26 5.02 22.70
C THR A 80 9.39 5.15 23.72
N SER A 81 10.64 5.09 23.25
CA SER A 81 11.83 5.28 24.08
C SER A 81 12.05 6.74 24.44
#